data_AF-A0A0S8HMG0-F1
#
_entry.id   AF-A0A0S8HMG0-F1
#
_cell.length_a   1.000
_cell.length_b   1.000
_cell.length_c   1.000
_cell.angle_alpha   90.00
_cell.angle_beta   90.00
_cell.angle_gamma   90.00
#
_symmetry.space_group_name_H-M   'P 1'
#
loop_
_entity.id
_entity.type
_entity.pdbx_description
1 polymer ?
#
loop_
_entity_poly.entity_id
_entity_poly.type
_entity_poly.pdbx_seq_one_letter_code
_entity_poly.pdbx_strand_id
1 'polypeptide(L)'
;MLLAIVLAVALTFVTVEAPRALDRLVDRLSGVPHFHPVSEPELIEEFMRSNYMTLIGYACLSAVILLIIAGLITERTVLASAGAIAFFLPSFGHFAVHMFFLAGLGILRVLWLPFWGDPMKLGGIAYLPYMIVVYPLALVHVDVSGYVPLLVIGLGFMVFLLAEVAWLYGKLLRKGTVDLWLYRFSRHPQYLGWLVWSYGLMLSASQQAPARGGQNPGLGLPWLICSLVIICVALAEEIKMGRERGDEYAAYRAATPFMLPLPRLVSTMITMPMRAVLKKDRPENAKELLITFGIYLAILLLLSVPFLLLDAPKYGWWAWPRIFS
;
A
#
# COMPACT_ATOMS: atom_id res chain seq x y z
N MET A 1 22.25 -19.51 2.56
CA MET A 1 21.42 -19.82 3.75
C MET A 1 21.85 -19.01 4.97
N LEU A 2 23.12 -19.06 5.39
CA LEU A 2 23.63 -18.26 6.52
C LEU A 2 23.37 -16.75 6.38
N LEU A 3 23.62 -16.19 5.18
CA LEU A 3 23.36 -14.78 4.88
C LEU A 3 21.88 -14.41 5.03
N ALA A 4 20.96 -15.30 4.66
CA ALA A 4 19.53 -15.06 4.77
C ALA A 4 19.06 -15.10 6.24
N ILE A 5 19.65 -15.96 7.07
CA ILE A 5 19.39 -16.02 8.51
C ILE A 5 19.93 -14.75 9.19
N VAL A 6 21.17 -14.36 8.89
CA VAL A 6 21.76 -13.12 9.41
C VAL A 6 20.94 -11.90 8.98
N LEU A 7 20.51 -11.86 7.72
CA LEU A 7 19.66 -10.79 7.20
C LEU A 7 18.29 -10.78 7.91
N ALA A 8 17.66 -11.92 8.11
CA ALA A 8 16.38 -12.02 8.81
C ALA A 8 16.48 -11.61 10.30
N VAL A 9 17.53 -12.04 11.00
CA VAL A 9 17.80 -11.66 12.39
C VAL A 9 18.13 -10.18 12.49
N ALA A 10 18.95 -9.65 11.58
CA ALA A 10 19.27 -8.23 11.53
C ALA A 10 18.05 -7.37 11.21
N LEU A 11 17.21 -7.78 10.24
CA LEU A 11 15.95 -7.10 9.95
C LEU A 11 15.03 -7.14 11.16
N THR A 12 14.87 -8.30 11.82
CA THR A 12 14.05 -8.44 13.03
C THR A 12 14.54 -7.52 14.14
N PHE A 13 15.84 -7.51 14.41
CA PHE A 13 16.46 -6.66 15.42
C PHE A 13 16.30 -5.18 15.09
N VAL A 14 16.55 -4.79 13.83
CA VAL A 14 16.36 -3.41 13.36
C VAL A 14 14.88 -3.01 13.45
N THR A 15 13.93 -3.88 13.14
CA THR A 15 12.50 -3.57 13.27
C THR A 15 12.02 -3.46 14.72
N VAL A 16 12.74 -4.02 15.69
CA VAL A 16 12.35 -3.97 17.11
C VAL A 16 13.12 -2.89 17.87
N GLU A 17 14.43 -2.80 17.70
CA GLU A 17 15.29 -1.91 18.49
C GLU A 17 15.47 -0.51 17.87
N ALA A 18 15.53 -0.38 16.55
CA ALA A 18 15.66 0.95 15.93
C ALA A 18 14.45 1.85 16.27
N PRO A 19 13.20 1.34 16.28
CA PRO A 19 12.07 2.18 16.59
C PRO A 19 11.96 2.48 18.09
N ARG A 20 12.42 1.57 18.97
CA ARG A 20 12.61 1.82 20.41
C ARG A 20 13.60 2.95 20.68
N ALA A 21 14.72 2.93 19.99
CA ALA A 21 15.74 3.96 20.12
C ALA A 21 15.24 5.31 19.58
N LEU A 22 14.49 5.29 18.47
CA LEU A 22 13.86 6.46 17.88
C LEU A 22 12.81 7.08 18.81
N ASP A 23 11.95 6.26 19.42
CA ASP A 23 10.93 6.69 20.38
C ASP A 23 11.58 7.44 21.57
N ARG A 24 12.59 6.83 22.19
CA ARG A 24 13.36 7.45 23.29
C ARG A 24 14.08 8.73 22.86
N LEU A 25 14.52 8.82 21.60
CA LEU A 25 15.19 10.00 21.06
C LEU A 25 14.19 11.13 20.83
N VAL A 26 13.00 10.81 20.30
CA VAL A 26 11.91 11.77 20.08
C VAL A 26 11.41 12.29 21.43
N ASP A 27 11.17 11.42 22.41
CA ASP A 27 10.78 11.83 23.77
C ASP A 27 11.78 12.83 24.37
N ARG A 28 13.08 12.56 24.24
CA ARG A 28 14.15 13.43 24.78
C ARG A 28 14.27 14.77 24.05
N LEU A 29 14.05 14.81 22.74
CA LEU A 29 14.28 16.01 21.93
C LEU A 29 13.07 16.93 21.84
N SER A 30 11.86 16.37 21.85
CA SER A 30 10.67 17.12 21.46
C SER A 30 9.71 17.43 22.61
N GLY A 31 9.90 16.81 23.79
CA GLY A 31 8.97 16.96 24.92
C GLY A 31 7.53 16.54 24.58
N VAL A 32 7.36 15.84 23.45
CA VAL A 32 6.07 15.37 22.97
C VAL A 32 5.58 14.32 23.95
N PRO A 33 4.43 14.52 24.62
CA PRO A 33 3.89 13.53 25.54
C PRO A 33 3.71 12.22 24.78
N HIS A 34 4.01 11.09 25.44
CA HIS A 34 3.80 9.77 24.86
C HIS A 34 2.41 9.75 24.21
N PHE A 35 2.37 9.54 22.90
CA PHE A 35 1.15 9.32 22.13
C PHE A 35 0.59 7.93 22.46
N HIS A 36 0.33 7.69 23.74
CA HIS A 36 -0.58 6.65 24.17
C HIS A 36 -1.96 7.30 24.14
N PRO A 37 -2.83 7.00 23.16
CA PRO A 37 -4.19 7.55 23.08
C PRO A 37 -5.10 7.13 24.26
N VAL A 38 -4.51 6.53 25.29
CA VAL A 38 -5.13 5.93 26.47
C VAL A 38 -4.94 6.81 27.73
N SER A 39 -4.11 7.86 27.72
CA SER A 39 -3.98 8.72 28.90
C SER A 39 -4.94 9.91 28.87
N GLU A 40 -4.88 10.80 27.87
CA GLU A 40 -5.49 12.14 27.96
C GLU A 40 -6.00 12.69 26.61
N PRO A 41 -7.27 12.44 26.21
CA PRO A 41 -7.80 12.83 24.89
C PRO A 41 -7.94 14.35 24.71
N GLU A 42 -8.26 15.10 25.78
CA GLU A 42 -8.41 16.56 25.74
C GLU A 42 -7.07 17.25 25.48
N LEU A 43 -5.98 16.76 26.10
CA LEU A 43 -4.63 17.24 25.85
C LEU A 43 -4.15 16.93 24.42
N ILE A 44 -4.60 15.83 23.81
CA ILE A 44 -4.28 15.52 22.41
C ILE A 44 -5.00 16.49 21.46
N GLU A 45 -6.28 16.78 21.70
CA GLU A 45 -7.01 17.73 20.86
C GLU A 45 -6.47 19.16 21.02
N GLU A 46 -6.14 19.55 22.25
CA GLU A 46 -5.49 20.82 22.55
C GLU A 46 -4.08 20.90 21.95
N PHE A 47 -3.28 19.82 22.01
CA PHE A 47 -1.98 19.72 21.35
C PHE A 47 -2.10 19.84 19.82
N MET A 48 -3.07 19.15 19.21
CA MET A 48 -3.35 19.19 17.77
C MET A 48 -3.71 20.60 17.30
N ARG A 49 -4.54 21.33 18.07
CA ARG A 49 -4.93 22.72 17.78
C ARG A 49 -3.80 23.71 18.04
N SER A 50 -3.12 23.61 19.17
CA SER A 50 -2.07 24.56 19.58
C SER A 50 -0.80 24.47 18.75
N ASN A 51 -0.47 23.28 18.21
CA ASN A 51 0.75 23.06 17.45
C ASN A 51 0.54 22.97 15.92
N TYR A 52 -0.63 23.38 15.41
CA TYR A 52 -0.94 23.40 13.98
C TYR A 52 -0.68 22.06 13.27
N MET A 53 -0.92 20.93 13.95
CA MET A 53 -0.55 19.59 13.46
C MET A 53 -1.22 19.25 12.12
N THR A 54 -2.44 19.70 11.89
CA THR A 54 -3.13 19.54 10.61
C THR A 54 -2.41 20.28 9.47
N LEU A 55 -1.92 21.50 9.72
CA LEU A 55 -1.18 22.28 8.72
C LEU A 55 0.16 21.63 8.38
N ILE A 56 0.87 21.12 9.39
CA ILE A 56 2.08 20.32 9.21
C ILE A 56 1.77 19.08 8.37
N GLY A 57 0.65 18.39 8.66
CA GLY A 57 0.15 17.27 7.87
C GLY A 57 -0.04 17.63 6.39
N TYR A 58 -0.72 18.73 6.08
CA TYR A 58 -0.87 19.23 4.70
C TYR A 58 0.47 19.56 4.03
N ALA A 59 1.42 20.16 4.75
CA ALA A 59 2.74 20.48 4.23
C ALA A 59 3.54 19.21 3.88
N CYS A 60 3.59 18.25 4.79
CA CYS A 60 4.21 16.94 4.55
C CYS A 60 3.55 16.20 3.39
N LEU A 61 2.22 16.19 3.34
CA LEU A 61 1.45 15.55 2.29
C LEU A 61 1.76 16.17 0.93
N SER A 62 1.77 17.50 0.86
CA SER A 62 2.11 18.23 -0.36
C SER A 62 3.54 17.92 -0.82
N ALA A 63 4.50 17.89 0.10
CA ALA A 63 5.88 17.53 -0.21
C ALA A 63 6.00 16.11 -0.77
N VAL A 64 5.30 15.13 -0.17
CA VAL A 64 5.28 13.74 -0.64
C VAL A 64 4.61 13.63 -2.01
N ILE A 65 3.48 14.30 -2.24
CA ILE A 65 2.80 14.33 -3.56
C ILE A 65 3.72 14.95 -4.62
N LEU A 66 4.38 16.07 -4.31
CA LEU A 66 5.34 16.70 -5.22
C LEU A 66 6.52 15.77 -5.52
N LEU A 67 7.01 15.03 -4.53
CA LEU A 67 8.08 14.04 -4.72
C LEU A 67 7.64 12.90 -5.65
N ILE A 68 6.42 12.39 -5.48
CA ILE A 68 5.84 11.36 -6.37
C ILE A 68 5.72 11.91 -7.79
N ILE A 69 5.09 13.09 -7.96
CA ILE A 69 4.92 13.72 -9.28
C ILE A 69 6.27 13.97 -9.94
N ALA A 70 7.24 14.54 -9.22
CA ALA A 70 8.58 14.79 -9.73
C ALA A 70 9.30 13.49 -10.10
N GLY A 71 9.18 12.44 -9.29
CA GLY A 71 9.74 11.12 -9.57
C GLY A 71 9.16 10.49 -10.83
N LEU A 72 7.84 10.60 -11.02
CA LEU A 72 7.15 10.10 -12.21
C LEU A 72 7.53 10.92 -13.46
N ILE A 73 7.56 12.25 -13.38
CA ILE A 73 7.94 13.14 -14.50
C ILE A 73 9.39 12.93 -14.91
N THR A 74 10.31 12.78 -13.95
CA THR A 74 11.74 12.60 -14.21
C THR A 74 12.12 11.15 -14.55
N GLU A 75 11.13 10.24 -14.62
CA GLU A 75 11.33 8.79 -14.79
C GLU A 75 12.32 8.19 -13.75
N ARG A 76 12.51 8.86 -12.60
CA ARG A 76 13.35 8.40 -11.49
C ARG A 76 12.53 7.55 -10.55
N THR A 77 12.49 6.25 -10.82
CA THR A 77 11.76 5.26 -10.03
C THR A 77 12.07 5.34 -8.54
N VAL A 78 13.32 5.61 -8.15
CA VAL A 78 13.72 5.75 -6.75
C VAL A 78 12.99 6.89 -6.04
N LEU A 79 12.78 8.04 -6.69
CA LEU A 79 12.08 9.19 -6.09
C LEU A 79 10.58 8.91 -5.96
N ALA A 80 9.97 8.34 -7.01
CA ALA A 80 8.56 7.96 -6.99
C ALA A 80 8.27 6.89 -5.93
N SER A 81 9.12 5.85 -5.85
CA SER A 81 9.03 4.81 -4.84
C SER A 81 9.28 5.34 -3.44
N ALA A 82 10.25 6.24 -3.24
CA ALA A 82 10.48 6.87 -1.94
C ALA A 82 9.26 7.68 -1.48
N GLY A 83 8.64 8.44 -2.39
CA GLY A 83 7.38 9.13 -2.13
C GLY A 83 6.25 8.17 -1.79
N ALA A 84 6.09 7.07 -2.54
CA ALA A 84 5.09 6.04 -2.27
C ALA A 84 5.28 5.38 -0.89
N ILE A 85 6.53 5.06 -0.54
CA ILE A 85 6.91 4.50 0.76
C ILE A 85 6.60 5.50 1.86
N ALA A 86 7.00 6.77 1.71
CA ALA A 86 6.71 7.83 2.67
C ALA A 86 5.20 8.05 2.85
N PHE A 87 4.43 7.90 1.77
CA PHE A 87 2.97 8.00 1.79
C PHE A 87 2.29 6.80 2.48
N PHE A 88 2.87 5.60 2.35
CA PHE A 88 2.41 4.36 3.01
C PHE A 88 2.88 4.20 4.46
N LEU A 89 4.00 4.85 4.82
CA LEU A 89 4.61 4.81 6.13
C LEU A 89 3.62 5.06 7.30
N PRO A 90 2.64 5.96 7.19
CA PRO A 90 1.62 6.15 8.22
C PRO A 90 0.64 5.00 8.38
N SER A 91 0.28 4.31 7.29
CA SER A 91 -0.51 3.08 7.32
C SER A 91 0.26 1.98 8.04
N PHE A 92 1.58 1.91 7.84
CA PHE A 92 2.46 1.08 8.66
C PHE A 92 2.51 1.53 10.12
N GLY A 93 2.51 2.84 10.40
CA GLY A 93 2.36 3.38 11.75
C GLY A 93 1.05 2.97 12.43
N HIS A 94 -0.04 2.80 11.69
CA HIS A 94 -1.30 2.26 12.22
C HIS A 94 -1.13 0.82 12.72
N PHE A 95 -0.37 0.01 11.99
CA PHE A 95 -0.06 -1.37 12.36
C PHE A 95 0.96 -1.45 13.52
N ALA A 96 1.99 -0.60 13.50
CA ALA A 96 3.08 -0.58 14.49
C ALA A 96 2.59 -0.22 15.90
N VAL A 97 1.57 0.62 16.04
CA VAL A 97 0.95 0.95 17.34
C VAL A 97 0.34 -0.30 18.00
N HIS A 98 -0.09 -1.30 17.23
CA HIS A 98 -0.78 -2.48 17.76
C HIS A 98 0.09 -3.76 17.81
N MET A 99 1.26 -3.79 17.16
CA MET A 99 2.18 -4.94 17.14
C MET A 99 3.29 -4.90 18.22
N PHE A 100 3.04 -4.26 19.38
CA PHE A 100 4.00 -4.02 20.47
C PHE A 100 5.10 -2.98 20.18
N PHE A 101 5.37 -2.16 21.21
CA PHE A 101 6.57 -1.34 21.40
C PHE A 101 6.78 -0.08 20.54
N LEU A 102 5.78 0.31 19.75
CA LEU A 102 5.89 1.43 18.81
C LEU A 102 4.80 2.49 18.95
N ALA A 103 4.42 2.77 20.19
CA ALA A 103 3.45 3.80 20.53
C ALA A 103 3.83 5.20 19.98
N GLY A 104 5.13 5.51 19.81
CA GLY A 104 5.59 6.77 19.22
C GLY A 104 5.49 6.93 17.70
N LEU A 105 5.30 5.85 16.92
CA LEU A 105 5.14 5.96 15.46
C LEU A 105 3.74 6.46 15.04
N GLY A 106 2.86 6.76 15.99
CA GLY A 106 1.62 7.49 15.75
C GLY A 106 1.84 8.82 15.00
N ILE A 107 3.01 9.45 15.16
CA ILE A 107 3.36 10.68 14.43
C ILE A 107 3.40 10.49 12.91
N LEU A 108 3.65 9.28 12.42
CA LEU A 108 3.58 9.00 10.98
C LEU A 108 2.16 9.28 10.45
N ARG A 109 1.11 9.12 11.28
CA ARG A 109 -0.30 9.41 10.93
C ARG A 109 -0.56 10.87 10.62
N VAL A 110 0.34 11.79 10.99
CA VAL A 110 0.21 13.23 10.71
C VAL A 110 -0.01 13.50 9.22
N LEU A 111 0.61 12.70 8.34
CA LEU A 111 0.44 12.82 6.90
C LEU A 111 -1.02 12.64 6.44
N TRP A 112 -1.81 11.87 7.18
CA TRP A 112 -3.18 11.49 6.83
C TRP A 112 -4.26 12.19 7.64
N LEU A 113 -3.88 12.96 8.66
CA LEU A 113 -4.82 13.78 9.43
C LEU A 113 -5.75 14.63 8.56
N PRO A 114 -5.27 15.26 7.45
CA PRO A 114 -6.15 15.99 6.52
C PRO A 114 -7.35 15.21 5.97
N PHE A 115 -7.21 13.89 5.84
CA PHE A 115 -8.19 13.04 5.19
C PHE A 115 -8.96 12.18 6.19
N TRP A 116 -8.72 12.35 7.50
CA TRP A 116 -9.36 11.55 8.54
C TRP A 116 -10.88 11.79 8.57
N GLY A 117 -11.67 10.71 8.63
CA GLY A 117 -13.13 10.77 8.57
C GLY A 117 -13.69 10.32 7.22
N ASP A 118 -14.71 11.00 6.71
CA ASP A 118 -15.43 10.61 5.48
C ASP A 118 -14.57 10.49 4.22
N PRO A 119 -13.52 11.31 3.98
CA PRO A 119 -12.67 11.16 2.79
C PRO A 119 -12.00 9.77 2.69
N MET A 120 -11.66 9.11 3.81
CA MET A 120 -11.10 7.76 3.81
C MET A 120 -12.05 6.72 3.17
N LYS A 121 -13.36 6.94 3.21
CA LYS A 121 -14.37 6.06 2.59
C LYS A 121 -14.30 6.08 1.07
N LEU A 122 -13.64 7.07 0.45
CA LEU A 122 -13.37 7.11 -0.99
C LEU A 122 -12.40 6.03 -1.49
N GLY A 123 -11.86 5.20 -0.60
CA GLY A 123 -11.17 3.95 -0.97
C GLY A 123 -11.95 2.69 -0.63
N GLY A 124 -13.27 2.78 -0.39
CA GLY A 124 -14.13 1.65 -0.03
C GLY A 124 -14.08 0.50 -1.03
N ILE A 125 -13.84 0.78 -2.32
CA ILE A 125 -13.71 -0.26 -3.34
C ILE A 125 -12.55 -1.23 -3.07
N ALA A 126 -11.52 -0.81 -2.33
CA ALA A 126 -10.38 -1.66 -1.98
C ALA A 126 -10.81 -2.89 -1.16
N TYR A 127 -11.91 -2.83 -0.42
CA TYR A 127 -12.41 -3.95 0.37
C TYR A 127 -13.23 -4.95 -0.45
N LEU A 128 -13.58 -4.64 -1.70
CA LEU A 128 -14.42 -5.51 -2.53
C LEU A 128 -13.85 -6.94 -2.70
N PRO A 129 -12.54 -7.16 -2.97
CA PRO A 129 -11.98 -8.50 -3.05
C PRO A 129 -12.13 -9.28 -1.74
N TYR A 130 -11.89 -8.62 -0.61
CA TYR A 130 -12.12 -9.19 0.72
C TYR A 130 -13.59 -9.53 0.94
N MET A 131 -14.52 -8.66 0.53
CA MET A 131 -15.95 -8.91 0.64
C MET A 131 -16.39 -10.12 -0.17
N ILE A 132 -15.91 -10.28 -1.40
CA ILE A 132 -16.24 -11.41 -2.29
C ILE A 132 -15.85 -12.75 -1.64
N VAL A 133 -14.74 -12.79 -0.90
CA VAL A 133 -14.26 -14.01 -0.24
C VAL A 133 -15.02 -14.27 1.06
N VAL A 134 -15.20 -13.25 1.89
CA VAL A 134 -15.69 -13.41 3.26
C VAL A 134 -17.22 -13.46 3.34
N TYR A 135 -17.92 -12.67 2.50
CA TYR A 135 -19.38 -12.55 2.58
C TYR A 135 -20.11 -13.88 2.36
N PRO A 136 -19.80 -14.70 1.33
CA PRO A 136 -20.49 -15.97 1.12
C PRO A 136 -20.30 -16.96 2.26
N LEU A 137 -19.14 -16.95 2.91
CA LEU A 137 -18.83 -17.81 4.05
C LEU A 137 -19.55 -17.34 5.31
N ALA A 138 -19.67 -16.02 5.51
CA ALA A 138 -20.46 -15.46 6.58
C ALA A 138 -21.95 -15.82 6.46
N LEU A 139 -22.50 -15.90 5.24
CA LEU A 139 -23.90 -16.33 5.01
C LEU A 139 -24.18 -17.78 5.47
N VAL A 140 -23.15 -18.61 5.56
CA VAL A 140 -23.25 -19.98 6.11
C VAL A 140 -22.69 -20.06 7.54
N HIS A 141 -22.62 -18.93 8.25
CA HIS A 141 -22.15 -18.79 9.63
C HIS A 141 -20.69 -19.22 9.86
N VAL A 142 -19.84 -19.15 8.82
CA VAL A 142 -18.40 -19.43 8.92
C VAL A 142 -17.64 -18.11 8.92
N ASP A 143 -17.12 -17.70 10.08
CA ASP A 143 -16.31 -16.48 10.22
C ASP A 143 -14.85 -16.75 9.86
N VAL A 144 -14.44 -16.28 8.68
CA VAL A 144 -13.05 -16.27 8.21
C VAL A 144 -12.40 -14.88 8.25
N SER A 145 -13.11 -13.88 8.78
CA SER A 145 -12.73 -12.46 8.66
C SER A 145 -11.34 -12.14 9.21
N GLY A 146 -10.97 -12.74 10.35
CA GLY A 146 -9.64 -12.55 10.95
C GLY A 146 -8.52 -13.37 10.28
N TYR A 147 -8.86 -14.49 9.63
CA TYR A 147 -7.87 -15.39 9.03
C TYR A 147 -7.46 -14.95 7.63
N VAL A 148 -8.37 -14.36 6.86
CA VAL A 148 -8.09 -13.90 5.49
C VAL A 148 -6.96 -12.85 5.47
N PRO A 149 -6.97 -11.77 6.27
CA PRO A 149 -5.87 -10.81 6.32
C PRO A 149 -4.54 -11.45 6.68
N LEU A 150 -4.51 -12.36 7.66
CA LEU A 150 -3.29 -13.04 8.08
C LEU A 150 -2.70 -13.90 6.94
N LEU A 151 -3.56 -14.64 6.24
CA LEU A 151 -3.16 -15.44 5.08
C LEU A 151 -2.63 -14.55 3.95
N VAL A 152 -3.30 -13.43 3.67
CA VAL A 152 -2.89 -12.45 2.66
C VAL A 152 -1.54 -11.82 3.02
N ILE A 153 -1.33 -11.43 4.28
CA ILE A 153 -0.04 -10.93 4.79
C ILE A 153 1.04 -11.98 4.56
N GLY A 154 0.82 -13.22 5.00
CA GLY A 154 1.80 -14.30 4.91
C GLY A 154 2.16 -14.63 3.46
N LEU A 155 1.18 -14.80 2.58
CA LEU A 155 1.40 -15.09 1.17
C LEU A 155 2.08 -13.93 0.44
N GLY A 156 1.62 -12.70 0.65
CA GLY A 156 2.21 -11.52 0.04
C GLY A 156 3.67 -11.33 0.45
N PHE A 157 3.97 -11.49 1.74
CA PHE A 157 5.32 -11.39 2.26
C PHE A 157 6.23 -12.50 1.71
N MET A 158 5.74 -13.74 1.63
CA MET A 158 6.48 -14.85 1.03
C MET A 158 6.80 -14.59 -0.45
N VAL A 159 5.83 -14.12 -1.24
CA VAL A 159 6.04 -13.77 -2.66
C VAL A 159 7.07 -12.65 -2.78
N PHE A 160 6.96 -11.61 -1.94
CA PHE A 160 7.91 -10.50 -1.91
C PHE A 160 9.33 -10.99 -1.62
N LEU A 161 9.54 -11.77 -0.55
CA LEU A 161 10.86 -12.31 -0.20
C LEU A 161 11.46 -13.18 -1.30
N LEU A 162 10.67 -14.09 -1.88
CA LEU A 162 11.13 -14.96 -2.96
C LEU A 162 11.49 -14.16 -4.22
N ALA A 163 10.74 -13.09 -4.51
CA ALA A 163 11.01 -12.20 -5.63
C ALA A 163 12.32 -11.43 -5.43
N GLU A 164 12.55 -10.88 -4.24
CA GLU A 164 13.79 -10.18 -3.87
C GLU A 164 15.01 -11.11 -3.95
N VAL A 165 14.88 -12.35 -3.45
CA VAL A 165 15.95 -13.37 -3.58
C VAL A 165 16.23 -13.70 -5.04
N ALA A 166 15.19 -13.90 -5.86
CA ALA A 166 15.35 -14.19 -7.28
C ALA A 166 16.00 -13.01 -8.04
N TRP A 167 15.62 -11.78 -7.70
CA TRP A 167 16.19 -10.56 -8.24
C TRP A 167 17.66 -10.41 -7.88
N LEU A 168 18.01 -10.56 -6.60
CA LEU A 168 19.38 -10.49 -6.12
C LEU A 168 20.25 -11.57 -6.75
N TYR A 169 19.73 -12.79 -6.85
CA TYR A 169 20.42 -13.90 -7.51
C TYR A 169 20.67 -13.60 -9.00
N GLY A 170 19.69 -13.04 -9.71
CA GLY A 170 19.84 -12.60 -11.09
C GLY A 170 20.91 -11.50 -11.25
N LYS A 171 20.96 -10.55 -10.32
CA LYS A 171 21.99 -9.51 -10.28
C LYS A 171 23.39 -10.07 -10.03
N LEU A 172 23.53 -11.04 -9.12
CA LEU A 172 24.80 -11.71 -8.85
C LEU A 172 25.32 -12.47 -10.08
N LEU A 173 24.43 -13.07 -10.85
CA LEU A 173 24.77 -13.73 -12.13
C LEU A 173 25.00 -12.75 -13.29
N ARG A 174 24.93 -11.43 -13.04
CA ARG A 174 25.00 -10.37 -14.07
C ARG A 174 24.05 -10.62 -15.24
N LYS A 175 22.93 -11.32 -15.00
CA LYS A 175 21.92 -11.50 -16.01
C LYS A 175 21.37 -10.13 -16.36
N GLY A 176 21.22 -9.90 -17.67
CA GLY A 176 20.49 -8.77 -18.14
C GLY A 176 19.06 -8.82 -17.59
N THR A 177 18.25 -9.76 -18.08
CA THR A 177 16.83 -9.86 -17.71
C THR A 177 16.67 -11.00 -16.72
N VAL A 178 16.07 -10.73 -15.56
CA VAL A 178 15.77 -11.78 -14.58
C VAL A 178 14.49 -12.46 -15.02
N ASP A 179 14.63 -13.67 -15.59
CA ASP A 179 13.56 -14.51 -16.13
C ASP A 179 13.35 -15.81 -15.32
N LEU A 180 14.02 -15.90 -14.18
CA LEU A 180 14.12 -17.10 -13.36
C LEU A 180 13.02 -17.14 -12.27
N TRP A 181 12.54 -18.34 -11.94
CA TRP A 181 11.66 -18.61 -10.79
C TRP A 181 10.34 -17.85 -10.87
N LEU A 182 10.03 -16.99 -9.89
CA LEU A 182 8.80 -16.19 -9.88
C LEU A 182 8.73 -15.22 -11.06
N TYR A 183 9.89 -14.78 -11.57
CA TYR A 183 9.93 -13.92 -12.76
C TYR A 183 9.43 -14.63 -14.03
N ARG A 184 9.39 -15.97 -14.06
CA ARG A 184 8.76 -16.70 -15.16
C ARG A 184 7.23 -16.57 -15.18
N PHE A 185 6.62 -16.27 -14.04
CA PHE A 185 5.17 -16.23 -13.90
C PHE A 185 4.60 -14.82 -13.75
N SER A 186 5.45 -13.85 -13.45
CA SER A 186 5.11 -12.43 -13.26
C SER A 186 6.34 -11.61 -13.60
N ARG A 187 6.21 -10.52 -14.37
CA ARG A 187 7.35 -9.64 -14.67
C ARG A 187 7.75 -8.77 -13.48
N HIS A 188 6.81 -8.53 -12.56
CA HIS A 188 7.03 -7.73 -11.35
C HIS A 188 6.56 -8.47 -10.09
N PRO A 189 7.18 -9.62 -9.74
CA PRO A 189 6.77 -10.40 -8.58
C PRO A 189 7.06 -9.67 -7.26
N GLN A 190 8.07 -8.78 -7.22
CA GLN A 190 8.34 -7.98 -6.02
C GLN A 190 7.22 -6.97 -5.75
N TYR A 191 6.74 -6.26 -6.79
CA TYR A 191 5.63 -5.33 -6.64
C TYR A 191 4.32 -6.05 -6.34
N LEU A 192 4.09 -7.22 -6.95
CA LEU A 192 2.94 -8.05 -6.61
C LEU A 192 2.97 -8.48 -5.14
N GLY A 193 4.11 -8.98 -4.65
CA GLY A 193 4.27 -9.39 -3.26
C GLY A 193 4.01 -8.23 -2.29
N TRP A 194 4.57 -7.05 -2.60
CA TRP A 194 4.31 -5.82 -1.83
C TRP A 194 2.82 -5.46 -1.81
N LEU A 195 2.14 -5.49 -2.96
CA LEU A 195 0.72 -5.14 -3.07
C LEU A 195 -0.17 -6.08 -2.27
N VAL A 196 0.09 -7.39 -2.35
CA VAL A 196 -0.66 -8.40 -1.60
C VAL A 196 -0.38 -8.28 -0.10
N TRP A 197 0.88 -8.13 0.29
CA TRP A 197 1.26 -8.01 1.70
C TRP A 197 0.65 -6.76 2.36
N SER A 198 0.83 -5.60 1.74
CA SER A 198 0.28 -4.32 2.21
C SER A 198 -1.25 -4.32 2.23
N TYR A 199 -1.90 -5.04 1.31
CA TYR A 199 -3.35 -5.21 1.32
C TYR A 199 -3.82 -5.94 2.58
N GLY A 200 -3.14 -7.04 2.93
CA GLY A 200 -3.43 -7.77 4.17
C GLY A 200 -3.22 -6.90 5.41
N LEU A 201 -2.18 -6.06 5.42
CA LEU A 201 -1.97 -5.08 6.50
C LEU A 201 -3.09 -4.05 6.57
N MET A 202 -3.52 -3.50 5.43
CA MET A 202 -4.65 -2.57 5.34
C MET A 202 -5.93 -3.20 5.90
N LEU A 203 -6.24 -4.45 5.51
CA LEU A 203 -7.40 -5.18 6.02
C LEU A 203 -7.31 -5.37 7.54
N SER A 204 -6.17 -5.86 8.03
CA SER A 204 -5.96 -6.09 9.46
C SER A 204 -6.11 -4.81 10.28
N ALA A 205 -5.54 -3.70 9.82
CA ALA A 205 -5.67 -2.40 10.47
C ALA A 205 -7.12 -1.86 10.44
N SER A 206 -7.84 -2.08 9.35
CA SER A 206 -9.23 -1.63 9.20
C SER A 206 -10.22 -2.47 10.02
N GLN A 207 -9.85 -3.70 10.37
CA GLN A 207 -10.63 -4.58 11.24
C GLN A 207 -10.42 -4.33 12.73
N GLN A 208 -9.48 -3.47 13.12
CA GLN A 208 -9.24 -3.16 14.51
C GLN A 208 -10.40 -2.31 15.05
N ALA A 209 -10.93 -2.72 16.19
CA ALA A 209 -11.93 -1.93 16.89
C ALA A 209 -11.34 -0.54 17.21
N PRO A 210 -12.08 0.54 16.94
CA PRO A 210 -11.60 1.86 17.27
C PRO A 210 -11.33 1.98 18.77
N ALA A 211 -10.18 2.56 19.12
CA ALA A 211 -9.88 2.82 20.52
C ALA A 211 -10.84 3.89 21.08
N ARG A 212 -11.44 3.61 22.24
CA ARG A 212 -12.16 4.58 23.10
C ARG A 212 -13.27 5.39 22.41
N GLY A 213 -14.08 4.74 21.57
CA GLY A 213 -15.20 5.42 20.89
C GLY A 213 -14.77 6.38 19.77
N GLY A 214 -13.49 6.36 19.39
CA GLY A 214 -13.02 7.02 18.18
C GLY A 214 -13.59 6.38 16.92
N GLN A 215 -13.22 6.92 15.75
CA GLN A 215 -13.62 6.36 14.47
C GLN A 215 -12.42 5.64 13.83
N ASN A 216 -12.64 4.42 13.35
CA ASN A 216 -11.73 3.76 12.42
C ASN A 216 -12.36 3.82 11.03
N PRO A 217 -12.05 4.87 10.23
CA PRO A 217 -12.64 5.01 8.91
C PRO A 217 -12.06 4.01 7.89
N GLY A 218 -11.13 3.15 8.32
CA GLY A 218 -10.39 2.23 7.48
C GLY A 218 -9.24 2.91 6.73
N LEU A 219 -8.40 2.10 6.07
CA LEU A 219 -7.20 2.56 5.36
C LEU A 219 -7.28 2.36 3.84
N GLY A 220 -8.50 2.27 3.31
CA GLY A 220 -8.76 1.97 1.89
C GLY A 220 -8.16 2.99 0.94
N LEU A 221 -8.42 4.29 1.17
CA LEU A 221 -7.94 5.36 0.27
C LEU A 221 -6.39 5.45 0.24
N PRO A 222 -5.69 5.45 1.39
CA PRO A 222 -4.23 5.35 1.43
C PRO A 222 -3.67 4.20 0.63
N TRP A 223 -4.19 3.00 0.89
CA TRP A 223 -3.70 1.80 0.22
C TRP A 223 -3.98 1.86 -1.29
N LEU A 224 -5.14 2.36 -1.70
CA LEU A 224 -5.51 2.49 -3.11
C LEU A 224 -4.54 3.41 -3.86
N ILE A 225 -4.28 4.61 -3.33
CA ILE A 225 -3.34 5.55 -3.95
C ILE A 225 -1.93 4.94 -3.98
N CYS A 226 -1.45 4.35 -2.87
CA CYS A 226 -0.16 3.65 -2.84
C CYS A 226 -0.08 2.56 -3.91
N SER A 227 -1.13 1.75 -4.05
CA SER A 227 -1.17 0.65 -5.00
C SER A 227 -1.05 1.13 -6.44
N LEU A 228 -1.75 2.22 -6.79
CA LEU A 228 -1.64 2.86 -8.10
C LEU A 228 -0.25 3.40 -8.35
N VAL A 229 0.39 4.04 -7.36
CA VAL A 229 1.76 4.53 -7.51
C VAL A 229 2.73 3.38 -7.74
N ILE A 230 2.61 2.27 -7.01
CA ILE A 230 3.47 1.08 -7.22
C ILE A 230 3.25 0.47 -8.61
N ILE A 231 2.01 0.40 -9.09
CA ILE A 231 1.71 -0.03 -10.46
C ILE A 231 2.34 0.92 -11.49
N CYS A 232 2.27 2.23 -11.26
CA CYS A 232 2.91 3.24 -12.08
C CYS A 232 4.45 3.10 -12.08
N VAL A 233 5.07 2.82 -10.95
CA VAL A 233 6.52 2.53 -10.88
C VAL A 233 6.86 1.31 -11.72
N ALA A 234 6.08 0.23 -11.62
CA ALA A 234 6.27 -0.98 -12.42
C ALA A 234 6.13 -0.70 -13.93
N LEU A 235 5.15 0.10 -14.34
CA LEU A 235 4.99 0.54 -15.74
C LEU A 235 6.16 1.42 -16.21
N ALA A 236 6.67 2.31 -15.37
CA ALA A 236 7.84 3.14 -15.68
C ALA A 236 9.10 2.28 -15.89
N GLU A 237 9.26 1.21 -15.10
CA GLU A 237 10.33 0.23 -15.32
C GLU A 237 10.18 -0.52 -16.65
N GLU A 238 8.96 -0.89 -17.06
CA GLU A 238 8.74 -1.51 -18.38
C GLU A 238 9.11 -0.57 -19.52
N ILE A 239 8.78 0.72 -19.40
CA ILE A 239 9.16 1.74 -20.39
C ILE A 239 10.68 1.81 -20.50
N LYS A 240 11.38 1.89 -19.36
CA LYS A 240 12.84 1.92 -19.32
C LYS A 240 13.46 0.66 -19.91
N MET A 241 13.02 -0.52 -19.49
CA MET A 241 13.54 -1.79 -20.01
C MET A 241 13.24 -1.98 -21.50
N GLY A 242 12.07 -1.53 -21.97
CA GLY A 242 11.74 -1.53 -23.39
C GLY A 242 12.67 -0.67 -24.23
N ARG A 243 13.11 0.49 -23.71
CA ARG A 243 14.09 1.36 -24.37
C ARG A 243 15.50 0.78 -24.34
N GLU A 244 15.91 0.19 -23.22
CA GLU A 244 17.28 -0.33 -23.04
C GLU A 244 17.53 -1.65 -23.78
N ARG A 245 16.48 -2.46 -24.01
CA ARG A 245 16.64 -3.86 -24.46
C ARG A 245 15.81 -4.26 -25.66
N GLY A 246 14.96 -3.37 -26.17
CA GLY A 246 14.20 -3.56 -27.40
C GLY A 246 13.52 -4.93 -27.48
N ASP A 247 13.95 -5.73 -28.45
CA ASP A 247 13.33 -7.00 -28.83
C ASP A 247 13.47 -8.11 -27.77
N GLU A 248 14.57 -8.15 -27.00
CA GLU A 248 14.75 -9.14 -25.93
C GLU A 248 13.66 -8.98 -24.86
N TYR A 249 13.42 -7.73 -24.44
CA TYR A 249 12.36 -7.43 -23.47
C TYR A 249 10.97 -7.61 -24.08
N ALA A 250 10.80 -7.34 -25.38
CA ALA A 250 9.54 -7.58 -26.07
C ALA A 250 9.16 -9.08 -26.09
N ALA A 251 10.13 -9.97 -26.32
CA ALA A 251 9.93 -11.41 -26.28
C ALA A 251 9.57 -11.90 -24.87
N TYR A 252 10.29 -11.44 -23.85
CA TYR A 252 9.98 -11.76 -22.44
C TYR A 252 8.58 -11.28 -22.04
N ARG A 253 8.21 -10.08 -22.47
CA ARG A 253 6.88 -9.51 -22.23
C ARG A 253 5.74 -10.27 -22.90
N ALA A 254 5.98 -10.87 -24.05
CA ALA A 254 5.00 -11.71 -24.73
C ALA A 254 4.79 -13.06 -24.01
N ALA A 255 5.84 -13.59 -23.37
CA ALA A 255 5.81 -14.89 -22.69
C ALA A 255 5.28 -14.82 -21.25
N THR A 256 5.55 -13.73 -20.53
CA THR A 256 5.27 -13.60 -19.09
C THR A 256 4.26 -12.50 -18.85
N PRO A 257 3.24 -12.64 -17.98
CA PRO A 257 2.27 -11.58 -17.68
C PRO A 257 2.85 -10.46 -16.78
N PHE A 258 2.22 -9.29 -16.75
CA PHE A 258 2.74 -8.11 -16.01
C PHE A 258 2.91 -8.35 -14.51
N MET A 259 1.81 -8.73 -13.83
CA MET A 259 1.82 -9.08 -12.41
C MET A 259 1.07 -10.38 -12.15
N LEU A 260 -0.18 -10.46 -12.61
CA LEU A 260 -1.03 -11.64 -12.46
C LEU A 260 -1.39 -12.24 -13.83
N PRO A 261 -1.45 -13.58 -13.96
CA PRO A 261 -2.00 -14.25 -15.13
C PRO A 261 -3.52 -14.09 -15.14
N LEU A 262 -4.01 -13.00 -15.73
CA LEU A 262 -5.44 -12.71 -15.82
C LEU A 262 -6.06 -13.33 -17.09
N PRO A 263 -7.33 -13.80 -17.03
CA PRO A 263 -8.08 -14.15 -18.23
C PRO A 263 -8.14 -12.97 -19.21
N ARG A 264 -8.12 -13.26 -20.51
CA ARG A 264 -8.10 -12.22 -21.58
C ARG A 264 -9.24 -11.21 -21.45
N LEU A 265 -10.43 -11.66 -21.04
CA LEU A 265 -11.57 -10.78 -20.79
C LEU A 265 -11.29 -9.75 -19.70
N VAL A 266 -10.76 -10.20 -18.56
CA VAL A 266 -10.41 -9.33 -17.42
C VAL A 266 -9.31 -8.36 -17.81
N SER A 267 -8.27 -8.82 -18.49
CA SER A 267 -7.17 -7.97 -18.96
C SER A 267 -7.67 -6.90 -19.95
N THR A 268 -8.60 -7.26 -20.84
CA THR A 268 -9.19 -6.32 -21.81
C THR A 268 -10.06 -5.29 -21.11
N MET A 269 -10.89 -5.70 -20.14
CA MET A 269 -11.73 -4.78 -19.36
C MET A 269 -10.89 -3.79 -18.54
N ILE A 270 -9.83 -4.27 -17.89
CA ILE A 270 -8.94 -3.41 -17.10
C ILE A 270 -8.25 -2.39 -18.00
N THR A 271 -7.76 -2.80 -19.18
CA THR A 271 -7.01 -1.91 -20.09
C THR A 271 -7.89 -1.00 -20.94
N MET A 272 -9.20 -1.28 -21.05
CA MET A 272 -10.14 -0.55 -21.90
C MET A 272 -10.20 0.96 -21.62
N PRO A 273 -10.30 1.46 -20.38
CA PRO A 273 -10.41 2.90 -20.12
C PRO A 273 -9.18 3.66 -20.58
N MET A 274 -7.99 3.10 -20.30
CA MET A 274 -6.73 3.66 -20.76
C MET A 274 -6.61 3.61 -22.28
N ARG A 275 -6.99 2.49 -22.92
CA ARG A 275 -6.98 2.35 -24.39
C ARG A 275 -7.92 3.36 -25.05
N ALA A 276 -9.07 3.65 -24.45
CA ALA A 276 -10.01 4.63 -24.96
C ALA A 276 -9.42 6.05 -24.96
N VAL A 277 -8.64 6.42 -23.93
CA VAL A 277 -8.05 7.76 -23.80
C VAL A 277 -6.74 7.89 -24.56
N LEU A 278 -5.82 6.93 -24.42
CA LEU A 278 -4.49 6.99 -25.01
C LEU A 278 -4.43 6.43 -26.44
N LYS A 279 -5.47 5.73 -26.90
CA LYS A 279 -5.51 4.99 -28.17
C LYS A 279 -4.37 3.98 -28.34
N LYS A 280 -3.81 3.52 -27.22
CA LYS A 280 -2.68 2.58 -27.12
C LYS A 280 -2.96 1.54 -26.04
N ASP A 281 -2.28 0.41 -26.14
CA ASP A 281 -2.39 -0.68 -25.16
C ASP A 281 -1.63 -0.43 -23.87
N ARG A 282 -0.76 0.58 -23.82
CA ARG A 282 0.09 0.90 -22.67
C ARG A 282 0.65 2.31 -22.74
N PRO A 283 1.08 2.90 -21.61
CA PRO A 283 1.85 4.12 -21.60
C PRO A 283 3.29 3.88 -22.07
N GLU A 284 3.86 4.84 -22.80
CA GLU A 284 5.22 4.80 -23.37
C GLU A 284 6.15 5.90 -22.82
N ASN A 285 5.58 6.86 -22.10
CA ASN A 285 6.31 7.98 -21.50
C ASN A 285 5.67 8.42 -20.17
N ALA A 286 6.40 9.24 -19.40
CA ALA A 286 5.96 9.76 -18.11
C ALA A 286 4.60 10.48 -18.15
N LYS A 287 4.28 11.21 -19.23
CA LYS A 287 3.01 11.95 -19.36
C LYS A 287 1.83 10.97 -19.50
N GLU A 288 1.96 9.97 -20.36
CA GLU A 288 0.96 8.91 -20.53
C GLU A 288 0.77 8.11 -19.24
N LEU A 289 1.84 7.90 -18.48
CA LEU A 289 1.80 7.23 -17.18
C LEU A 289 1.02 8.03 -16.13
N LEU A 290 1.20 9.36 -16.09
CA LEU A 290 0.44 10.26 -15.21
C LEU A 290 -1.04 10.34 -15.62
N ILE A 291 -1.34 10.34 -16.92
CA ILE A 291 -2.72 10.24 -17.42
C ILE A 291 -3.34 8.90 -16.99
N THR A 292 -2.59 7.80 -17.14
CA THR A 292 -3.03 6.46 -16.73
C THR A 292 -3.35 6.42 -15.24
N PHE A 293 -2.48 6.98 -14.40
CA PHE A 293 -2.72 7.14 -12.96
C PHE A 293 -4.02 7.90 -12.68
N GLY A 294 -4.20 9.07 -13.32
CA GLY A 294 -5.39 9.91 -13.13
C GLY A 294 -6.69 9.20 -13.53
N ILE A 295 -6.69 8.46 -14.64
CA ILE A 295 -7.86 7.70 -15.11
C ILE A 295 -8.25 6.63 -14.08
N TYR A 296 -7.30 5.78 -13.66
CA TYR A 296 -7.62 4.72 -12.72
C TYR A 296 -7.96 5.24 -11.33
N LEU A 297 -7.29 6.31 -10.87
CA LEU A 297 -7.66 6.97 -9.63
C LEU A 297 -9.10 7.47 -9.70
N ALA A 298 -9.48 8.20 -10.75
CA ALA A 298 -10.85 8.69 -10.92
C ALA A 298 -11.88 7.54 -10.96
N ILE A 299 -11.62 6.48 -11.72
CA ILE A 299 -12.51 5.30 -11.78
C ILE A 299 -12.67 4.68 -10.39
N LEU A 300 -11.58 4.46 -9.67
CA LEU A 300 -11.60 3.81 -8.36
C LEU A 300 -12.27 4.67 -7.28
N LEU A 301 -12.09 5.99 -7.33
CA LEU A 301 -12.81 6.93 -6.46
C LEU A 301 -14.32 6.90 -6.78
N LEU A 302 -14.70 6.92 -8.06
CA LEU A 302 -16.10 6.83 -8.48
C LEU A 302 -16.75 5.51 -8.06
N LEU A 303 -16.04 4.39 -8.20
CA LEU A 303 -16.50 3.08 -7.73
C LEU A 303 -16.58 2.98 -6.20
N SER A 304 -15.91 3.88 -5.47
CA SER A 304 -16.01 3.97 -4.02
C SER A 304 -17.17 4.84 -3.53
N VAL A 305 -17.81 5.63 -4.41
CA VAL A 305 -18.95 6.49 -4.07
C VAL A 305 -20.11 5.73 -3.40
N PRO A 306 -20.50 4.52 -3.85
CA PRO A 306 -21.55 3.75 -3.16
C PRO A 306 -21.21 3.45 -1.69
N PHE A 307 -19.94 3.19 -1.37
CA PHE A 307 -19.53 2.95 0.03
C PHE A 307 -19.64 4.21 0.88
N LEU A 308 -19.34 5.37 0.29
CA LEU A 308 -19.51 6.66 0.94
C LEU A 308 -21.00 7.01 1.15
N LEU A 309 -21.84 6.87 0.11
CA LEU A 309 -23.25 7.24 0.15
C LEU A 309 -24.10 6.32 1.02
N LEU A 310 -23.77 5.03 1.06
CA LEU A 310 -24.49 4.02 1.85
C LEU A 310 -23.91 3.84 3.25
N ASP A 311 -22.86 4.60 3.58
CA ASP A 311 -22.08 4.44 4.82
C ASP A 311 -21.69 2.98 5.07
N ALA A 312 -21.27 2.28 4.01
CA ALA A 312 -21.04 0.84 4.05
C ALA A 312 -19.58 0.51 4.39
N PRO A 313 -19.32 -0.35 5.39
CA PRO A 313 -20.25 -0.95 6.34
C PRO A 313 -20.65 0.01 7.48
N LYS A 314 -21.94 0.01 7.85
CA LYS A 314 -22.58 0.95 8.81
C LYS A 314 -21.89 1.03 10.18
N TYR A 315 -21.27 -0.06 10.62
CA TYR A 315 -20.58 -0.14 11.91
C TYR A 315 -19.06 -0.15 11.76
N GLY A 316 -18.54 0.16 10.57
CA GLY A 316 -17.12 0.09 10.24
C GLY A 316 -16.62 -1.32 9.91
N TRP A 317 -15.43 -1.39 9.31
CA TRP A 317 -14.84 -2.63 8.82
C TRP A 317 -14.45 -3.62 9.92
N TRP A 318 -14.33 -3.16 11.17
CA TRP A 318 -14.06 -4.00 12.35
C TRP A 318 -15.22 -4.92 12.75
N ALA A 319 -16.46 -4.48 12.48
CA ALA A 319 -17.67 -5.23 12.78
C ALA A 319 -18.15 -6.10 11.61
N TRP A 320 -17.57 -5.94 10.42
CA TRP A 320 -17.97 -6.68 9.21
C TRP A 320 -17.11 -7.95 9.05
N PRO A 321 -17.69 -9.13 8.78
CA PRO A 321 -19.10 -9.43 8.51
C PRO A 321 -19.88 -9.88 9.77
N ARG A 322 -19.30 -9.77 10.98
CA ARG A 322 -19.80 -10.35 12.25
C ARG A 322 -21.22 -9.96 12.65
N ILE A 323 -21.85 -9.03 11.94
CA ILE A 323 -23.26 -8.64 12.09
C ILE A 323 -24.22 -9.66 11.43
N PHE A 324 -23.73 -10.50 10.51
CA PHE A 324 -24.53 -11.50 9.79
C PHE A 324 -24.47 -12.90 10.42
N SER A 325 -23.60 -13.11 11.39
CA SER A 325 -23.37 -14.37 12.13
C SER A 325 -23.98 -14.32 13.52
#